data_AF-M9PDA5-F1
#
_entry.id   AF-M9PDA5-F1
#
_cell.length_a   1.000
_cell.length_b   1.000
_cell.length_c   1.000
_cell.angle_alpha   90.00
_cell.angle_beta   90.00
_cell.angle_gamma   90.00
#
_symmetry.space_group_name_H-M   'P 1'
#
loop_
_entity.id
_entity.type
_entity.pdbx_description
1 polymer ?
#
loop_
_entity_poly.entity_id
_entity_poly.type
_entity_poly.pdbx_seq_one_letter_code
_entity_poly.pdbx_strand_id
1 'polypeptide(L)'
;MEIKSKKSKNDKKSKAPKESSVSLKLNALHRKQKEVARVLTLKQEILLKSGVSYLEYYEILAEIERLNGLKESFMRRADKLKQQDK
;
A
#
# COMPACT_ATOMS: atom_id res chain seq x y z
N MET A 1 3.78 50.15 32.49
CA MET A 1 3.51 48.72 32.70
C MET A 1 4.65 47.93 32.11
N GLU A 2 5.35 47.19 32.95
CA GLU A 2 6.59 46.47 32.64
C GLU A 2 6.33 45.21 31.77
N ILE A 3 7.23 44.98 30.82
CA ILE A 3 7.26 43.78 29.98
C ILE A 3 8.13 42.75 30.72
N LYS A 4 7.52 41.68 31.26
CA LYS A 4 8.27 40.54 31.83
C LYS A 4 8.25 39.35 30.90
N SER A 5 9.39 39.12 30.27
CA SER A 5 9.75 37.87 29.59
C SER A 5 9.88 36.73 30.62
N LYS A 6 9.24 35.58 30.38
CA LYS A 6 9.69 34.29 30.94
C LYS A 6 9.56 33.16 29.92
N LYS A 7 10.73 32.76 29.44
CA LYS A 7 11.11 31.56 28.72
C LYS A 7 10.73 30.31 29.52
N SER A 8 10.10 29.34 28.86
CA SER A 8 10.27 27.92 29.20
C SER A 8 10.02 27.06 27.98
N LYS A 9 11.14 26.62 27.39
CA LYS A 9 11.24 25.43 26.55
C LYS A 9 10.48 24.28 27.19
N ASN A 10 9.56 23.68 26.45
CA ASN A 10 9.37 22.25 26.59
C ASN A 10 9.24 21.67 25.19
N ASP A 11 10.41 21.38 24.62
CA ASP A 11 10.58 20.37 23.58
C ASP A 11 10.00 19.05 24.11
N LYS A 12 8.68 18.89 24.04
CA LYS A 12 8.10 17.56 24.01
C LYS A 12 8.39 17.04 22.61
N LYS A 13 9.66 16.65 22.42
CA LYS A 13 10.13 15.74 21.38
C LYS A 13 9.21 14.53 21.52
N SER A 14 8.08 14.55 20.82
CA SER A 14 7.33 13.36 20.49
C SER A 14 8.34 12.51 19.77
N LYS A 15 8.94 11.58 20.53
CA LYS A 15 9.78 10.53 20.01
C LYS A 15 8.80 9.62 19.27
N ALA A 16 8.33 10.09 18.11
CA ALA A 16 7.74 9.24 17.11
C ALA A 16 8.77 8.10 16.97
N PRO A 17 8.38 6.85 17.18
CA PRO A 17 9.29 5.75 16.94
C PRO A 17 9.81 5.97 15.53
N LYS A 18 11.13 6.07 15.38
CA LYS A 18 11.74 6.07 14.04
C LYS A 18 11.27 4.76 13.44
N GLU A 19 10.23 4.79 12.59
CA GLU A 19 9.78 3.60 11.89
C GLU A 19 11.01 3.03 11.21
N SER A 20 11.27 1.74 11.44
CA SER A 20 12.42 1.11 10.81
C SER A 20 12.24 1.25 9.30
N SER A 21 13.35 1.33 8.56
CA SER A 21 13.26 1.41 7.09
C SER A 21 12.49 0.21 6.51
N VAL A 22 12.46 -0.91 7.23
CA VAL A 22 11.70 -2.12 6.92
C VAL A 22 10.21 -1.89 7.17
N SER A 23 9.80 -1.31 8.30
CA SER A 23 8.40 -0.97 8.58
C SER A 23 7.81 -0.01 7.53
N LEU A 24 8.57 1.02 7.12
CA LEU A 24 8.15 1.95 6.07
C LEU A 24 7.92 1.24 4.73
N LYS A 25 8.84 0.35 4.34
CA LYS A 25 8.73 -0.46 3.11
C LYS A 25 7.55 -1.43 3.18
N LEU A 26 7.31 -2.06 4.33
CA LEU A 26 6.21 -2.98 4.54
C LEU A 26 4.85 -2.25 4.46
N ASN A 27 4.74 -1.07 5.08
CA ASN A 27 3.56 -0.22 5.03
C ASN A 27 3.26 0.22 3.58
N ALA A 28 4.28 0.65 2.83
CA ALA A 28 4.12 0.99 1.43
C ALA A 28 3.67 -0.22 0.58
N LEU A 29 4.20 -1.41 0.88
CA LEU A 29 3.85 -2.64 0.18
C LEU A 29 2.40 -3.08 0.47
N HIS A 30 1.96 -2.98 1.73
CA HIS A 30 0.57 -3.27 2.11
C HIS A 30 -0.43 -2.35 1.38
N ARG A 31 -0.09 -1.06 1.19
CA ARG A 31 -0.93 -0.15 0.40
C ARG A 31 -1.05 -0.61 -1.06
N LYS A 32 0.06 -1.06 -1.67
CA LYS A 32 0.06 -1.62 -3.03
C LYS A 32 -0.76 -2.90 -3.14
N GLN A 33 -0.68 -3.80 -2.15
CA GLN A 33 -1.48 -5.02 -2.11
C GLN A 33 -2.99 -4.72 -2.04
N LYS A 34 -3.38 -3.76 -1.19
CA LYS A 34 -4.79 -3.33 -1.07
C LYS A 34 -5.32 -2.80 -2.40
N GLU A 35 -4.53 -1.97 -3.09
CA GLU A 35 -4.95 -1.41 -4.37
C GLU A 35 -5.04 -2.48 -5.47
N VAL A 36 -4.06 -3.39 -5.57
CA VAL A 36 -4.14 -4.51 -6.52
C VAL A 36 -5.36 -5.39 -6.26
N ALA A 37 -5.66 -5.69 -5.00
CA ALA A 37 -6.86 -6.46 -4.65
C ALA A 37 -8.15 -5.73 -5.06
N ARG A 38 -8.23 -4.42 -4.79
CA ARG A 38 -9.38 -3.59 -5.19
C ARG A 38 -9.58 -3.59 -6.70
N VAL A 39 -8.51 -3.42 -7.47
CA VAL A 39 -8.56 -3.42 -8.95
C VAL A 39 -8.94 -4.80 -9.48
N LEU A 40 -8.40 -5.88 -8.93
CA LEU A 40 -8.78 -7.25 -9.29
C LEU A 40 -10.29 -7.47 -9.12
N THR A 41 -10.84 -7.11 -7.96
CA THR A 41 -12.28 -7.23 -7.71
C THR A 41 -13.08 -6.40 -8.72
N LEU A 42 -12.68 -5.17 -8.99
CA LEU A 42 -13.37 -4.32 -9.97
C LEU A 42 -13.35 -4.95 -11.38
N LYS A 43 -12.21 -5.48 -11.83
CA LYS A 43 -12.09 -6.12 -13.15
C LYS A 43 -12.95 -7.39 -13.24
N GLN A 44 -13.00 -8.19 -12.17
CA GLN A 44 -13.87 -9.35 -12.09
C GLN A 44 -15.35 -8.95 -12.12
N GLU A 45 -15.73 -7.88 -11.44
CA GLU A 45 -17.10 -7.37 -11.48
C GLU A 45 -17.50 -6.86 -12.86
N ILE A 46 -16.59 -6.18 -13.57
CA ILE A 46 -16.83 -5.74 -14.95
C ILE A 46 -17.14 -6.95 -15.84
N LEU A 47 -16.36 -8.03 -15.74
CA LEU A 47 -16.60 -9.26 -16.50
C LEU A 47 -17.96 -9.90 -16.19
N LEU A 48 -18.41 -9.86 -14.94
CA LEU A 48 -19.65 -10.51 -14.52
C LEU A 48 -20.91 -9.69 -14.80
N LYS A 49 -20.82 -8.36 -14.72
CA LYS A 49 -21.99 -7.47 -14.72
C LYS A 49 -22.16 -6.66 -16.01
N SER A 50 -21.14 -6.58 -16.85
CA SER A 50 -21.14 -5.72 -18.04
C SER A 50 -21.24 -6.55 -19.32
N GLY A 51 -21.98 -6.04 -20.31
CA GLY A 51 -21.89 -6.53 -21.67
C GLY A 51 -20.59 -6.05 -22.31
N VAL A 52 -19.49 -6.76 -22.07
CA VAL A 52 -18.18 -6.49 -22.68
C VAL A 52 -18.13 -7.10 -24.08
N SER A 53 -17.52 -6.40 -25.02
CA SER A 53 -17.21 -6.97 -26.33
C SER A 53 -16.17 -8.09 -26.20
N TYR A 54 -16.07 -8.93 -27.24
CA TYR A 54 -15.11 -10.03 -27.26
C TYR A 54 -13.66 -9.54 -27.07
N LEU A 55 -13.27 -8.43 -27.70
CA LEU A 55 -11.92 -7.88 -27.57
C LEU A 55 -11.65 -7.38 -26.14
N GLU A 56 -12.58 -6.60 -25.58
CA GLU A 56 -12.48 -6.08 -24.21
C GLU A 56 -12.40 -7.21 -23.18
N TYR A 57 -13.12 -8.33 -23.41
CA TYR A 57 -13.04 -9.51 -22.57
C TYR A 57 -11.60 -10.05 -22.47
N TYR A 58 -10.90 -10.23 -23.59
CA TYR A 58 -9.52 -10.71 -23.58
C TYR A 58 -8.56 -9.71 -22.95
N GLU A 59 -8.75 -8.43 -23.19
CA GLU A 59 -7.94 -7.38 -22.55
C GLU A 59 -8.10 -7.39 -21.03
N ILE A 60 -9.33 -7.57 -20.54
CA ILE A 60 -9.60 -7.65 -19.10
C ILE A 60 -9.01 -8.94 -18.52
N LEU A 61 -9.08 -10.08 -19.21
CA LEU A 61 -8.42 -11.32 -18.77
C LEU A 61 -6.91 -11.17 -18.65
N ALA A 62 -6.26 -10.59 -19.66
CA ALA A 62 -4.81 -10.35 -19.64
C ALA A 62 -4.41 -9.42 -18.48
N GLU A 63 -5.23 -8.39 -18.21
CA GLU A 63 -5.00 -7.49 -17.09
C GLU A 63 -5.19 -8.20 -15.72
N ILE A 64 -6.19 -9.08 -15.58
CA ILE A 64 -6.37 -9.90 -14.38
C ILE A 64 -5.16 -10.81 -14.14
N GLU A 65 -4.64 -11.47 -15.18
CA GLU A 65 -3.45 -12.30 -15.09
C GLU A 65 -2.24 -11.50 -14.61
N ARG A 66 -2.01 -10.33 -15.21
CA ARG A 66 -0.93 -9.41 -14.82
C ARG A 66 -1.06 -8.96 -13.36
N LEU A 67 -2.27 -8.62 -12.91
CA LEU A 67 -2.55 -8.21 -11.53
C LEU A 67 -2.33 -9.36 -10.53
N ASN A 68 -2.68 -10.60 -10.90
CA ASN A 68 -2.38 -11.77 -10.08
C ASN A 68 -0.86 -11.99 -9.93
N GLY A 69 -0.08 -11.81 -11.00
CA GLY A 69 1.38 -11.83 -10.93
C GLY A 69 1.95 -10.74 -9.99
N LEU A 70 1.38 -9.54 -10.03
CA LEU A 70 1.76 -8.46 -9.10
C LEU A 70 1.42 -8.80 -7.65
N LYS A 71 0.22 -9.35 -7.40
CA LYS A 71 -0.22 -9.78 -6.06
C LYS A 71 0.78 -10.78 -5.47
N GLU A 72 1.16 -11.80 -6.23
CA GLU A 72 2.14 -12.80 -5.79
C GLU A 72 3.52 -12.19 -5.54
N SER A 73 4.01 -11.34 -6.46
CA SER A 73 5.29 -10.64 -6.30
C SER A 73 5.33 -9.80 -5.02
N PHE A 74 4.24 -9.11 -4.69
CA PHE A 74 4.13 -8.35 -3.45
C PHE A 74 4.09 -9.25 -2.21
N MET A 75 3.39 -10.38 -2.26
CA MET A 75 3.41 -11.36 -1.16
C MET A 75 4.84 -11.84 -0.88
N ARG A 76 5.54 -12.33 -1.91
CA ARG A 76 6.93 -12.80 -1.78
C ARG A 76 7.85 -11.70 -1.24
N ARG A 77 7.66 -10.44 -1.67
CA ARG A 77 8.44 -9.30 -1.16
C ARG A 77 8.11 -8.96 0.29
N ALA A 78 6.85 -9.08 0.71
CA ALA A 78 6.44 -8.85 2.09
C ALA A 78 7.08 -9.87 3.02
N ASP A 79 7.12 -11.14 2.63
CA ASP A 79 7.72 -12.21 3.43
C ASP A 79 9.24 -12.00 3.59
N LYS A 80 9.93 -11.59 2.52
CA LYS A 80 11.35 -11.21 2.58
C LYS A 80 11.61 -10.04 3.53
N LEU A 81 10.76 -9.01 3.50
CA LEU A 81 10.88 -7.86 4.41
C LEU A 81 10.65 -8.26 5.87
N LYS A 82 9.67 -9.13 6.14
CA LYS A 82 9.41 -9.66 7.50
C LYS A 82 10.58 -10.50 8.03
N GLN A 83 11.28 -11.22 7.16
CA GLN A 83 12.50 -11.96 7.53
C GLN A 83 13.67 -11.05 7.87
N GLN A 84 13.74 -9.84 7.29
CA GLN A 84 14.78 -8.84 7.59
C GLN A 84 14.55 -8.06 8.88
N ASP A 85 13.33 -8.10 9.42
CA ASP A 85 12.95 -7.44 10.68
C ASP A 85 13.08 -8.38 11.90
N LYS A 86 13.45 -9.65 11.67
CA LYS A 86 13.75 -10.66 12.70
C LYS A 86 15.25 -10.74 12.95
#